data_AF-A0A495NWE1-F1
#
_entry.id   AF-A0A495NWE1-F1
#
_cell.length_a   1.000
_cell.length_b   1.000
_cell.length_c   1.000
_cell.angle_alpha   90.00
_cell.angle_beta   90.00
_cell.angle_gamma   90.00
#
_symmetry.space_group_name_H-M   'P 1'
#
loop_
_entity.id
_entity.type
_entity.pdbx_description
1 polymer ?
#
loop_
_entity_poly.entity_id
_entity_poly.type
_entity_poly.pdbx_seq_one_letter_code
_entity_poly.pdbx_strand_id
1 'polypeptide(L)'
;MVDNQKVTWTLCQECQGRGKKRRRLRKKVKLQYQYLLEEFEKNQNQGIAPVRPKGSLYPCLNCNGSGLISSSSNTIVDKENYPHVAIIGGGIGGVALAVACLHRGIPFTLYERDKNFDSRSQGYGLTLQQASKAIEGLGIFVLDEGVISTRHVVHTTEGEVIGEWGIRKWVQKDAQMPPKRTNIHIARQSLRLALLEQLGGQDKIQWGHQLTGLRESKANGVELEFQVNGEIRSAKADLVVGADGIRSSVRRLLIGDDRNPLRYLGCIVILGICPLESLKGVSSSLLDSATVFQTANGTERIYMMPYTSESIMWQLSFPMSEKEAKVLSVLGPKALKKEALRRTKWHDPIPQILEATQEAQVSGYPVYDRELLTPELLQTLGQVTLLGDAAHPMSPFKGQGANQALLDALSLARSIHRNCKYLSQWREARLRETVLKDFELEMLERSASKVKDSAEAAKFLHSEVVLHVGDEPRGRFLKKNDL
;
A
#
# COMPACT_ATOMS: atom_id res chain seq x y z
N MET A 1 -18.70 30.56 -10.85
CA MET A 1 -17.30 30.56 -10.37
C MET A 1 -17.36 30.28 -8.88
N VAL A 2 -17.25 29.00 -8.50
CA VAL A 2 -17.22 28.62 -7.08
C VAL A 2 -15.75 28.64 -6.69
N ASP A 3 -15.42 29.57 -5.81
CA ASP A 3 -14.09 29.77 -5.26
C ASP A 3 -13.66 28.48 -4.54
N ASN A 4 -12.83 27.68 -5.21
CA ASN A 4 -12.38 26.39 -4.70
C ASN A 4 -11.27 26.66 -3.67
N GLN A 5 -11.65 27.22 -2.52
CA GLN A 5 -10.73 27.43 -1.41
C GLN A 5 -10.06 26.10 -1.10
N LYS A 6 -8.76 26.02 -1.41
CA LYS A 6 -7.95 24.82 -1.23
C LYS A 6 -7.99 24.46 0.25
N VAL A 7 -8.74 23.41 0.61
CA VAL A 7 -8.92 22.99 2.00
C VAL A 7 -7.56 22.54 2.52
N THR A 8 -7.04 23.26 3.51
CA THR A 8 -5.80 22.86 4.19
C THR A 8 -6.13 22.08 5.45
N TRP A 9 -5.21 21.23 5.90
CA TRP A 9 -5.41 20.37 7.07
C TRP A 9 -4.40 20.69 8.17
N THR A 10 -4.87 20.64 9.40
CA THR A 10 -4.02 20.64 10.59
C THR A 10 -4.39 19.47 11.50
N LEU A 11 -3.55 19.23 12.50
CA LEU A 11 -3.78 18.13 13.43
C LEU A 11 -4.96 18.42 14.35
N CYS A 12 -5.76 17.37 14.56
CA CYS A 12 -6.75 17.37 15.61
C CYS A 12 -6.07 17.42 16.98
N GLN A 13 -6.20 18.56 17.69
CA GLN A 13 -5.59 18.77 19.00
C GLN A 13 -6.10 17.77 20.04
N GLU A 14 -7.38 17.42 20.00
CA GLU A 14 -8.05 16.47 20.90
C GLU A 14 -7.43 15.06 20.92
N CYS A 15 -6.85 14.63 19.80
CA CYS A 15 -6.18 13.34 19.70
C CYS A 15 -4.72 13.46 19.27
N GLN A 16 -4.19 14.69 19.23
CA GLN A 16 -2.84 15.02 18.81
C GLN A 16 -2.46 14.35 17.48
N GLY A 17 -3.34 14.43 16.48
CA GLY A 17 -3.05 13.88 15.14
C GLY A 17 -3.19 12.36 14.98
N ARG A 18 -3.56 11.64 16.04
CA ARG A 18 -3.64 10.17 16.04
C ARG A 18 -4.91 9.63 15.39
N GLY A 19 -5.99 10.41 15.38
CA GLY A 19 -7.33 9.95 15.02
C GLY A 19 -7.97 9.03 16.05
N LYS A 20 -7.24 8.62 17.09
CA LYS A 20 -7.75 7.74 18.15
C LYS A 20 -7.39 8.29 19.52
N LYS A 21 -8.29 8.15 20.48
CA LYS A 21 -8.05 8.45 21.89
C LYS A 21 -7.98 7.13 22.68
N ARG A 22 -7.21 7.13 23.77
CA ARG A 22 -7.06 5.96 24.64
C ARG A 22 -8.09 6.04 25.78
N ARG A 23 -8.86 4.97 25.99
CA ARG A 23 -9.73 4.88 27.17
C ARG A 23 -8.89 4.78 28.44
N ARG A 24 -9.37 5.37 29.53
CA ARG A 24 -8.79 5.13 30.86
C ARG A 24 -8.93 3.63 31.18
N LEU A 25 -7.89 3.05 31.75
CA LEU A 25 -7.94 1.67 32.24
C LEU A 25 -8.98 1.57 33.36
N ARG A 26 -9.80 0.50 33.31
CA ARG A 26 -10.73 0.18 34.39
C ARG A 26 -9.95 -0.08 35.69
N LYS A 27 -10.50 0.34 36.83
CA LYS A 27 -9.85 0.18 38.16
C LYS A 27 -9.41 -1.27 38.41
N LYS A 28 -10.26 -2.26 38.11
CA LYS A 28 -9.93 -3.69 38.22
C LYS A 28 -8.68 -4.11 37.46
N VAL A 29 -8.51 -3.63 36.22
CA VAL A 29 -7.35 -3.96 35.37
C VAL A 29 -6.07 -3.34 35.93
N LYS A 30 -6.15 -2.11 36.48
CA LYS A 30 -5.00 -1.47 37.13
C LYS A 30 -4.57 -2.24 38.39
N LEU A 31 -5.54 -2.58 39.25
CA LEU A 31 -5.28 -3.31 40.49
C LEU A 31 -4.71 -4.71 40.22
N GLN A 32 -5.24 -5.41 39.21
CA GLN A 32 -4.71 -6.72 38.82
C GLN A 32 -3.26 -6.63 38.33
N TYR A 33 -2.93 -5.60 37.54
CA TYR A 33 -1.55 -5.38 37.12
C TYR A 33 -0.62 -5.05 38.31
N GLN A 34 -1.08 -4.22 39.25
CA GLN A 34 -0.31 -3.91 40.46
C GLN A 34 -0.04 -5.17 41.29
N TYR A 35 -1.06 -6.00 41.52
CA TYR A 35 -0.90 -7.27 42.22
C TYR A 35 0.14 -8.18 41.54
N LEU A 36 0.04 -8.37 40.23
CA LEU A 36 0.98 -9.21 39.48
C LEU A 36 2.40 -8.63 39.50
N LEU A 37 2.55 -7.31 39.45
CA LEU A 37 3.85 -6.64 39.53
C LEU A 37 4.48 -6.82 40.91
N GLU A 38 3.70 -6.66 41.98
CA GLU A 38 4.14 -6.91 43.34
C GLU A 38 4.53 -8.37 43.56
N GLU A 39 3.80 -9.35 43.01
CA GLU A 39 4.20 -10.76 43.05
C GLU A 39 5.51 -11.02 42.31
N PHE A 40 5.67 -10.42 41.13
CA PHE A 40 6.89 -10.56 40.34
C PHE A 40 8.12 -9.97 41.07
N GLU A 41 7.96 -8.80 41.68
CA GLU A 41 9.01 -8.17 42.50
C GLU A 41 9.32 -8.99 43.77
N LYS A 42 8.30 -9.52 44.45
CA LYS A 42 8.48 -10.42 45.61
C LYS A 42 9.21 -11.71 45.25
N ASN A 43 9.01 -12.23 44.05
CA ASN A 43 9.73 -13.39 43.52
C ASN A 43 11.10 -13.02 42.91
N GLN A 44 11.73 -11.92 43.36
CA GLN A 44 13.05 -11.48 42.91
C GLN A 44 13.16 -11.32 41.38
N ASN A 45 12.07 -10.90 40.72
CA ASN A 45 11.98 -10.74 39.27
C ASN A 45 12.20 -12.06 38.49
N GLN A 46 11.98 -13.21 39.12
CA GLN A 46 11.99 -14.50 38.44
C GLN A 46 10.65 -14.77 37.75
N GLY A 47 10.71 -15.26 36.51
CA GLY A 47 9.54 -15.57 35.69
C GLY A 47 9.20 -14.49 34.65
N ILE A 48 7.95 -14.48 34.18
CA ILE A 48 7.50 -13.56 33.13
C ILE A 48 7.06 -12.24 33.77
N ALA A 49 7.76 -11.15 33.43
CA ALA A 49 7.39 -9.82 33.90
C ALA A 49 5.96 -9.44 33.42
N PRO A 50 5.08 -8.98 34.32
CA PRO A 50 3.74 -8.60 33.95
C PRO A 50 3.75 -7.40 33.01
N VAL A 51 2.99 -7.50 31.91
CA VAL A 51 2.94 -6.46 30.90
C VAL A 51 1.98 -5.36 31.33
N ARG A 52 2.45 -4.10 31.32
CA ARG A 52 1.62 -2.94 31.67
C ARG A 52 0.38 -2.87 30.77
N PRO A 53 -0.85 -2.95 31.32
CA PRO A 53 -2.05 -2.96 30.50
C PRO A 53 -2.22 -1.64 29.78
N LYS A 54 -2.63 -1.72 28.51
CA LYS A 54 -2.85 -0.56 27.64
C LYS A 54 -4.35 -0.39 27.41
N GLY A 55 -4.90 0.78 27.74
CA GLY A 55 -6.33 1.06 27.53
C GLY A 55 -6.72 0.96 26.05
N SER A 56 -7.93 0.50 25.75
CA SER A 56 -8.39 0.34 24.37
C SER A 56 -8.48 1.68 23.64
N LEU A 57 -8.22 1.65 22.34
CA LEU A 57 -8.32 2.82 21.47
C LEU A 57 -9.73 2.94 20.90
N TYR A 58 -10.24 4.17 20.83
CA TYR A 58 -11.50 4.48 20.15
C TYR A 58 -11.29 5.66 19.19
N PRO A 59 -12.05 5.75 18.08
CA PRO A 59 -11.98 6.88 17.17
C PRO A 59 -12.21 8.21 17.90
N CYS A 60 -11.41 9.21 17.57
CA CYS A 60 -11.62 10.56 18.08
C CYS A 60 -12.85 11.17 17.40
N LEU A 61 -13.87 11.52 18.19
CA LEU A 61 -15.11 12.08 17.67
C LEU A 61 -14.90 13.43 16.97
N ASN A 62 -13.97 14.25 17.45
CA ASN A 62 -13.70 15.59 16.92
C ASN A 62 -13.15 15.58 15.48
N CYS A 63 -12.47 14.51 15.07
CA CYS A 63 -11.94 14.37 13.70
C CYS A 63 -12.47 13.12 13.00
N ASN A 64 -13.51 12.49 13.56
CA ASN A 64 -14.08 11.24 13.10
C ASN A 64 -13.08 10.11 12.80
N GLY A 65 -11.91 10.10 13.45
CA GLY A 65 -10.90 9.07 13.23
C GLY A 65 -9.73 9.44 12.31
N SER A 66 -9.80 10.55 11.56
CA SER A 66 -8.75 10.95 10.62
C SER A 66 -7.47 11.41 11.34
N GLY A 67 -7.66 12.12 12.46
CA GLY A 67 -6.60 12.84 13.16
C GLY A 67 -6.35 14.24 12.59
N LEU A 68 -7.14 14.69 11.62
CA LEU A 68 -7.02 16.00 10.97
C LEU A 68 -8.30 16.81 11.15
N ILE A 69 -8.17 18.13 11.12
CA ILE A 69 -9.26 19.11 11.08
C ILE A 69 -8.94 20.11 9.98
N SER A 70 -9.96 20.61 9.29
CA SER A 70 -9.81 21.67 8.30
C SER A 70 -9.24 22.94 8.95
N SER A 71 -8.33 23.59 8.23
CA SER A 71 -7.64 24.81 8.64
C SER A 71 -7.72 25.86 7.54
N SER A 72 -7.64 27.13 7.92
CA SER A 72 -7.50 28.26 6.99
C SER A 72 -6.07 28.46 6.48
N SER A 73 -5.09 27.82 7.12
CA SER A 73 -3.68 27.89 6.75
C SER A 73 -2.97 26.56 6.92
N ASN A 74 -1.93 26.34 6.11
CA ASN A 74 -1.06 25.19 6.24
C ASN A 74 -0.36 25.14 7.60
N THR A 75 -0.08 23.92 8.06
CA THR A 75 0.72 23.70 9.26
C THR A 75 2.14 24.24 9.05
N ILE A 76 2.64 25.02 10.01
CA ILE A 76 3.99 25.58 9.98
C ILE A 76 4.99 24.45 10.19
N VAL A 77 6.05 24.41 9.38
CA VAL A 77 7.13 23.42 9.50
C VAL A 77 7.97 23.75 10.73
N ASP A 78 8.15 22.76 11.59
CA ASP A 78 8.95 22.86 12.81
C ASP A 78 10.30 22.18 12.59
N LYS A 79 11.30 22.99 12.23
CA LYS A 79 12.68 22.53 11.97
C LYS A 79 13.50 22.33 13.24
N GLU A 80 13.02 22.84 14.37
CA GLU A 80 13.75 22.77 15.63
C GLU A 80 13.46 21.46 16.36
N ASN A 81 12.17 21.08 16.42
CA ASN A 81 11.76 19.91 17.19
C ASN A 81 11.73 18.62 16.39
N TYR A 82 11.59 18.65 15.06
CA TYR A 82 11.49 17.44 14.24
C TYR A 82 12.73 17.16 13.40
N PRO A 83 13.05 15.87 13.16
CA PRO A 83 14.08 15.49 12.22
C PRO A 83 13.69 15.87 10.79
N HIS A 84 14.67 16.32 9.99
CA HIS A 84 14.52 16.42 8.55
C HIS A 84 14.50 15.02 7.92
N VAL A 85 13.42 14.72 7.19
CA VAL A 85 13.20 13.43 6.55
C VAL A 85 13.48 13.49 5.05
N ALA A 86 14.49 12.75 4.58
CA ALA A 86 14.69 12.48 3.16
C ALA A 86 13.87 11.25 2.74
N ILE A 87 12.88 11.45 1.88
CA ILE A 87 12.02 10.39 1.37
C ILE A 87 12.50 10.02 -0.03
N ILE A 88 12.90 8.76 -0.22
CA ILE A 88 13.45 8.26 -1.49
C ILE A 88 12.38 7.48 -2.23
N GLY A 89 11.85 8.04 -3.31
CA GLY A 89 10.81 7.44 -4.16
C GLY A 89 9.48 8.20 -4.07
N GLY A 90 9.04 8.78 -5.18
CA GLY A 90 7.78 9.51 -5.36
C GLY A 90 6.61 8.63 -5.81
N GLY A 91 6.59 7.35 -5.40
CA GLY A 91 5.43 6.47 -5.53
C GLY A 91 4.35 6.74 -4.47
N ILE A 92 3.30 5.92 -4.44
CA ILE A 92 2.18 6.07 -3.48
C ILE A 92 2.66 6.20 -2.02
N GLY A 93 3.56 5.30 -1.58
CA GLY A 93 4.06 5.32 -0.20
C GLY A 93 4.86 6.57 0.15
N GLY A 94 5.76 7.01 -0.73
CA GLY A 94 6.60 8.18 -0.48
C GLY A 94 5.83 9.49 -0.52
N VAL A 95 4.92 9.66 -1.50
CA VAL A 95 4.03 10.84 -1.53
C VAL A 95 3.10 10.84 -0.32
N ALA A 96 2.55 9.68 0.08
CA ALA A 96 1.73 9.58 1.29
C ALA A 96 2.50 9.96 2.56
N LEU A 97 3.78 9.57 2.68
CA LEU A 97 4.62 9.99 3.81
C LEU A 97 4.87 11.50 3.78
N ALA A 98 5.16 12.07 2.62
CA ALA A 98 5.33 13.51 2.45
C ALA A 98 4.06 14.28 2.90
N VAL A 99 2.88 13.83 2.49
CA VAL A 99 1.59 14.41 2.90
C VAL A 99 1.37 14.26 4.40
N ALA A 100 1.69 13.09 4.97
CA ALA A 100 1.56 12.86 6.39
C ALA A 100 2.51 13.74 7.22
N CYS A 101 3.72 14.02 6.72
CA CYS A 101 4.67 14.96 7.29
C CYS A 101 4.19 16.41 7.18
N LEU A 102 3.69 16.83 6.02
CA LEU A 102 3.13 18.16 5.76
C LEU A 102 2.05 18.52 6.79
N HIS A 103 1.05 17.64 6.96
CA HIS A 103 -0.05 17.86 7.92
C HIS A 103 0.40 17.89 9.38
N ARG A 104 1.65 17.50 9.67
CA ARG A 104 2.24 17.41 11.02
C ARG A 104 3.36 18.42 11.27
N GLY A 105 3.69 19.26 10.29
CA GLY A 105 4.79 20.21 10.37
C GLY A 105 6.17 19.56 10.42
N ILE A 106 6.31 18.29 10.01
CA ILE A 106 7.59 17.58 9.99
C ILE A 106 8.36 18.02 8.74
N PRO A 107 9.61 18.51 8.85
CA PRO A 107 10.41 18.90 7.71
C PRO A 107 10.81 17.69 6.86
N PHE A 108 10.64 17.78 5.54
CA PHE A 108 10.99 16.70 4.63
C PHE A 108 11.48 17.21 3.28
N THR A 109 12.18 16.34 2.55
CA THR A 109 12.42 16.47 1.11
C THR A 109 12.09 15.14 0.42
N LEU A 110 11.26 15.20 -0.62
CA LEU A 110 10.87 14.02 -1.40
C LEU A 110 11.65 13.98 -2.73
N TYR A 111 12.38 12.90 -2.95
CA TYR A 111 13.20 12.67 -4.14
C TYR A 111 12.58 11.57 -5.02
N GLU A 112 12.57 11.77 -6.34
CA GLU A 112 12.10 10.78 -7.32
C GLU A 112 13.08 10.71 -8.49
N ARG A 113 13.40 9.50 -8.93
CA ARG A 113 14.34 9.25 -10.03
C ARG A 113 13.72 9.49 -11.40
N ASP A 114 12.40 9.29 -11.53
CA ASP A 114 11.68 9.56 -12.77
C ASP A 114 11.74 11.09 -13.06
N LYS A 115 11.62 11.48 -14.33
CA LYS A 115 11.81 12.89 -14.74
C LYS A 115 10.61 13.78 -14.39
N ASN A 116 9.43 13.20 -14.34
CA ASN A 116 8.16 13.87 -14.06
C ASN A 116 7.09 12.83 -13.68
N PHE A 117 5.88 13.32 -13.38
CA PHE A 117 4.76 12.47 -12.99
C PHE A 117 4.34 11.44 -14.05
N ASP A 118 4.34 11.85 -15.33
CA ASP A 118 3.85 11.09 -16.48
C ASP A 118 4.90 10.15 -17.10
N SER A 119 6.11 10.09 -16.54
CA SER A 119 7.23 9.28 -17.06
C SER A 119 6.90 7.78 -17.20
N ARG A 120 5.87 7.30 -16.49
CA ARG A 120 5.36 5.93 -16.62
C ARG A 120 3.94 5.96 -17.17
N SER A 121 3.80 5.51 -18.41
CA SER A 121 2.50 5.31 -19.09
C SER A 121 1.69 4.14 -18.52
N GLN A 122 2.32 3.24 -17.75
CA GLN A 122 1.66 2.07 -17.18
C GLN A 122 0.68 2.47 -16.07
N GLY A 123 -0.60 2.48 -16.42
CA GLY A 123 -1.71 2.46 -15.48
C GLY A 123 -2.01 1.02 -15.04
N TYR A 124 -2.25 0.83 -13.74
CA TYR A 124 -2.98 -0.32 -13.22
C TYR A 124 -3.91 0.14 -12.11
N GLY A 125 -5.00 -0.59 -11.90
CA GLY A 125 -5.98 -0.29 -10.87
C GLY A 125 -5.55 -0.80 -9.51
N LEU A 126 -5.90 -0.04 -8.48
CA LEU A 126 -5.69 -0.38 -7.08
C LEU A 126 -7.04 -0.62 -6.42
N THR A 127 -7.09 -1.59 -5.51
CA THR A 127 -8.25 -1.81 -4.65
C THR A 127 -7.94 -1.32 -3.23
N LEU A 128 -8.56 -0.23 -2.83
CA LEU A 128 -8.49 0.31 -1.48
C LEU A 128 -9.54 -0.40 -0.61
N GLN A 129 -9.09 -1.20 0.36
CA GLN A 129 -9.97 -2.03 1.20
C GLN A 129 -10.25 -1.38 2.56
N GLN A 130 -9.22 -1.37 3.43
CA GLN A 130 -9.27 -0.73 4.75
C GLN A 130 -8.52 0.60 4.78
N ALA A 131 -7.69 0.87 3.77
CA ALA A 131 -6.92 2.11 3.68
C ALA A 131 -7.79 3.33 3.35
N SER A 132 -9.07 3.17 2.99
CA SER A 132 -10.01 4.30 2.87
C SER A 132 -9.99 5.19 4.13
N LYS A 133 -9.95 4.59 5.33
CA LYS A 133 -9.81 5.34 6.58
C LYS A 133 -8.42 5.92 6.82
N ALA A 134 -7.38 5.31 6.24
CA ALA A 134 -6.02 5.85 6.33
C ALA A 134 -5.85 7.09 5.44
N ILE A 135 -6.52 7.09 4.29
CA ILE A 135 -6.53 8.18 3.30
C ILE A 135 -7.17 9.45 3.88
N GLU A 136 -8.20 9.32 4.72
CA GLU A 136 -8.72 10.47 5.50
C GLU A 136 -7.64 11.08 6.42
N GLY A 137 -6.76 10.25 6.98
CA GLY A 137 -5.61 10.70 7.77
C GLY A 137 -4.50 11.37 6.95
N LEU A 138 -4.64 11.38 5.62
CA LEU A 138 -3.82 12.08 4.65
C LEU A 138 -4.55 13.31 4.06
N GLY A 139 -5.74 13.65 4.55
CA GLY A 139 -6.50 14.83 4.10
C GLY A 139 -7.39 14.58 2.88
N ILE A 140 -7.57 13.34 2.46
CA ILE A 140 -8.40 12.97 1.32
C ILE A 140 -9.65 12.27 1.84
N PHE A 141 -10.81 12.90 1.69
CA PHE A 141 -12.09 12.40 2.19
C PHE A 141 -13.01 11.90 1.07
N VAL A 142 -12.75 12.33 -0.16
CA VAL A 142 -13.44 11.91 -1.38
C VAL A 142 -12.39 11.54 -2.42
N LEU A 143 -12.64 10.48 -3.17
CA LEU A 143 -11.86 10.06 -4.32
C LEU A 143 -12.77 10.10 -5.53
N ASP A 144 -12.74 11.18 -6.30
CA ASP A 144 -13.72 11.45 -7.37
C ASP A 144 -13.69 10.37 -8.47
N GLU A 145 -12.49 9.85 -8.78
CA GLU A 145 -12.32 8.75 -9.75
C GLU A 145 -12.46 7.35 -9.13
N GLY A 146 -12.85 7.25 -7.86
CA GLY A 146 -13.02 5.98 -7.17
C GLY A 146 -14.32 5.28 -7.55
N VAL A 147 -14.23 4.02 -7.97
CA VAL A 147 -15.39 3.18 -8.32
C VAL A 147 -15.62 2.12 -7.25
N ILE A 148 -16.86 1.97 -6.78
CA ILE A 148 -17.21 1.00 -5.74
C ILE A 148 -17.73 -0.29 -6.38
N SER A 149 -17.05 -1.40 -6.14
CA SER A 149 -17.58 -2.72 -6.51
C SER A 149 -18.73 -3.12 -5.59
N THR A 150 -19.80 -3.66 -6.16
CA THR A 150 -20.97 -4.11 -5.41
C THR A 150 -21.30 -5.59 -5.62
N ARG A 151 -20.69 -6.23 -6.63
CA ARG A 151 -20.87 -7.62 -7.01
C ARG A 151 -19.54 -8.26 -7.37
N HIS A 152 -19.31 -9.49 -6.93
CA HIS A 152 -18.14 -10.30 -7.24
C HIS A 152 -18.60 -11.68 -7.73
N VAL A 153 -18.13 -12.09 -8.90
CA VAL A 153 -18.54 -13.35 -9.54
C VAL A 153 -17.32 -14.18 -9.95
N VAL A 154 -17.42 -15.50 -9.85
CA VAL A 154 -16.40 -16.45 -10.28
C VAL A 154 -17.01 -17.40 -11.29
N HIS A 155 -16.35 -17.55 -12.44
CA HIS A 155 -16.80 -18.43 -13.52
C HIS A 155 -15.80 -19.54 -13.83
N THR A 156 -16.31 -20.64 -14.39
CA THR A 156 -15.53 -21.57 -15.23
C THR A 156 -15.23 -20.95 -16.60
N THR A 157 -14.41 -21.60 -17.41
CA THR A 157 -14.06 -21.12 -18.76
C THR A 157 -15.25 -21.06 -19.71
N GLU A 158 -16.29 -21.86 -19.46
CA GLU A 158 -17.54 -21.91 -20.20
C GLU A 158 -18.57 -20.87 -19.71
N GLY A 159 -18.27 -20.18 -18.61
CA GLY A 159 -19.12 -19.11 -18.06
C GLY A 159 -20.07 -19.57 -16.96
N GLU A 160 -19.94 -20.81 -16.47
CA GLU A 160 -20.76 -21.28 -15.35
C GLU A 160 -20.34 -20.59 -14.05
N VAL A 161 -21.30 -20.05 -13.31
CA VAL A 161 -21.04 -19.37 -12.05
C VAL A 161 -20.77 -20.39 -10.95
N ILE A 162 -19.54 -20.40 -10.44
CA ILE A 162 -19.09 -21.27 -9.34
C ILE A 162 -18.91 -20.51 -8.01
N GLY A 163 -19.30 -19.24 -7.97
CA GLY A 163 -19.33 -18.46 -6.75
C GLY A 163 -19.75 -17.02 -6.99
N GLU A 164 -20.59 -16.50 -6.11
CA GLU A 164 -21.02 -15.11 -6.16
C GLU A 164 -21.17 -14.51 -4.76
N TRP A 165 -20.62 -13.32 -4.54
CA TRP A 165 -20.79 -12.55 -3.30
C TRP A 165 -20.77 -11.04 -3.56
N GLY A 166 -21.17 -10.26 -2.55
CA GLY A 166 -21.23 -8.79 -2.66
C GLY A 166 -22.56 -8.25 -2.14
N ILE A 167 -22.67 -6.92 -2.11
CA ILE A 167 -23.83 -6.22 -1.54
C ILE A 167 -25.11 -6.66 -2.26
N ARG A 168 -25.08 -6.76 -3.59
CA ARG A 168 -26.26 -7.08 -4.41
C ARG A 168 -26.85 -8.48 -4.17
N LYS A 169 -26.08 -9.44 -3.63
CA LYS A 169 -26.59 -10.76 -3.27
C LYS A 169 -27.40 -10.79 -1.97
N TRP A 170 -27.14 -9.84 -1.06
CA TRP A 170 -27.74 -9.78 0.27
C TRP A 170 -28.85 -8.73 0.41
N VAL A 171 -29.24 -8.05 -0.69
CA VAL A 171 -30.39 -7.14 -0.67
C VAL A 171 -31.68 -7.95 -0.89
N GLN A 172 -32.06 -8.74 0.13
CA GLN A 172 -33.46 -8.99 0.42
C GLN A 172 -33.94 -7.90 1.40
N LYS A 173 -34.83 -7.04 0.88
CA LYS A 173 -35.77 -6.07 1.48
C LYS A 173 -35.51 -5.28 2.79
N ASP A 174 -34.58 -5.61 3.69
CA ASP A 174 -34.45 -4.87 4.95
C ASP A 174 -32.98 -4.62 5.36
N ALA A 175 -32.42 -3.45 5.01
CA ALA A 175 -31.31 -2.83 5.77
C ALA A 175 -31.03 -1.39 5.31
N GLN A 176 -31.50 -0.40 6.09
CA GLN A 176 -31.03 1.00 6.08
C GLN A 176 -29.61 1.14 6.69
N MET A 177 -28.66 0.26 6.37
CA MET A 177 -27.29 0.39 6.85
C MET A 177 -26.30 0.30 5.69
N PRO A 178 -25.58 1.38 5.35
CA PRO A 178 -24.51 1.29 4.38
C PRO A 178 -23.47 0.28 4.88
N PRO A 179 -22.94 -0.58 4.00
CA PRO A 179 -22.03 -1.65 4.40
C PRO A 179 -20.77 -1.08 5.07
N LYS A 180 -20.35 -1.72 6.18
CA LYS A 180 -19.20 -1.28 7.01
C LYS A 180 -17.85 -1.26 6.28
N ARG A 181 -17.75 -1.86 5.08
CA ARG A 181 -16.53 -1.95 4.26
C ARG A 181 -16.91 -1.96 2.78
N THR A 182 -16.48 -0.94 2.05
CA THR A 182 -16.56 -0.88 0.58
C THR A 182 -15.15 -0.89 0.02
N ASN A 183 -14.92 -1.73 -0.99
CA ASN A 183 -13.69 -1.68 -1.76
C ASN A 183 -13.83 -0.56 -2.80
N ILE A 184 -12.86 0.35 -2.84
CA ILE A 184 -12.79 1.39 -3.86
C ILE A 184 -11.71 1.00 -4.86
N HIS A 185 -12.09 0.86 -6.12
CA HIS A 185 -11.19 0.68 -7.24
C HIS A 185 -10.81 2.04 -7.78
N ILE A 186 -9.52 2.29 -7.92
CA ILE A 186 -9.01 3.56 -8.43
C ILE A 186 -7.76 3.32 -9.24
N ALA A 187 -7.61 4.06 -10.34
CA ALA A 187 -6.35 4.11 -11.07
C ALA A 187 -5.20 4.55 -10.14
N ARG A 188 -4.05 3.84 -10.22
CA ARG A 188 -2.87 4.18 -9.42
C ARG A 188 -2.45 5.64 -9.60
N GLN A 189 -2.47 6.14 -10.83
CA GLN A 189 -2.07 7.52 -11.11
C GLN A 189 -3.02 8.52 -10.48
N SER A 190 -4.33 8.27 -10.50
CA SER A 190 -5.33 9.14 -9.87
C SER A 190 -5.18 9.21 -8.35
N LEU A 191 -4.92 8.08 -7.69
CA LEU A 191 -4.59 8.10 -6.25
C LEU A 191 -3.30 8.87 -5.97
N ARG A 192 -2.28 8.70 -6.81
CA ARG A 192 -1.01 9.44 -6.68
C ARG A 192 -1.22 10.93 -6.89
N LEU A 193 -2.03 11.32 -7.86
CA LEU A 193 -2.39 12.71 -8.15
C LEU A 193 -3.12 13.33 -6.97
N ALA A 194 -4.15 12.67 -6.43
CA ALA A 194 -4.88 13.14 -5.26
C ALA A 194 -3.94 13.38 -4.05
N LEU A 195 -2.92 12.54 -3.86
CA LEU A 195 -1.88 12.74 -2.83
C LEU A 195 -0.96 13.93 -3.16
N LEU A 196 -0.58 14.13 -4.42
CA LEU A 196 0.26 15.27 -4.84
C LEU A 196 -0.46 16.61 -4.71
N GLU A 197 -1.77 16.64 -4.96
CA GLU A 197 -2.58 17.83 -4.80
C GLU A 197 -2.61 18.30 -3.34
N GLN A 198 -2.58 17.35 -2.37
CA GLN A 198 -2.41 17.68 -0.95
C GLN A 198 -1.07 18.35 -0.65
N LEU A 199 0.00 18.01 -1.38
CA LEU A 199 1.30 18.70 -1.27
C LEU A 199 1.30 20.10 -1.90
N GLY A 200 0.28 20.42 -2.68
CA GLY A 200 0.19 21.65 -3.44
C GLY A 200 0.75 21.56 -4.86
N GLY A 201 1.07 20.36 -5.35
CA GLY A 201 1.51 20.12 -6.74
C GLY A 201 2.84 19.38 -6.87
N GLN A 202 3.25 19.15 -8.12
CA GLN A 202 4.43 18.34 -8.47
C GLN A 202 5.77 19.00 -8.10
N ASP A 203 5.79 20.34 -7.96
CA ASP A 203 7.00 21.12 -7.64
C ASP A 203 7.55 20.87 -6.23
N LYS A 204 6.80 20.12 -5.40
CA LYS A 204 7.27 19.67 -4.08
C LYS A 204 8.19 18.44 -4.15
N ILE A 205 8.40 17.89 -5.34
CA ILE A 205 9.24 16.72 -5.56
C ILE A 205 10.52 17.15 -6.27
N GLN A 206 11.64 16.64 -5.77
CA GLN A 206 12.94 16.70 -6.44
C GLN A 206 12.99 15.59 -7.49
N TRP A 207 12.46 15.86 -8.68
CA TRP A 207 12.44 14.93 -9.82
C TRP A 207 13.84 14.73 -10.42
N GLY A 208 14.04 13.61 -11.13
CA GLY A 208 15.33 13.24 -11.72
C GLY A 208 16.45 12.92 -10.72
N HIS A 209 16.13 12.78 -9.43
CA HIS A 209 17.08 12.48 -8.37
C HIS A 209 17.17 10.98 -8.12
N GLN A 210 18.10 10.32 -8.79
CA GLN A 210 18.39 8.90 -8.59
C GLN A 210 19.40 8.72 -7.46
N LEU A 211 18.99 8.10 -6.35
CA LEU A 211 19.91 7.80 -5.24
C LEU A 211 20.97 6.78 -5.68
N THR A 212 22.24 7.13 -5.51
CA THR A 212 23.41 6.29 -5.85
C THR A 212 24.29 5.97 -4.65
N GLY A 213 24.23 6.75 -3.57
CA GLY A 213 25.04 6.54 -2.37
C GLY A 213 24.34 6.95 -1.08
N LEU A 214 24.64 6.23 0.00
CA LEU A 214 24.21 6.52 1.37
C LEU A 214 25.39 6.28 2.31
N ARG A 215 25.68 7.26 3.18
CA ARG A 215 26.75 7.17 4.18
C ARG A 215 26.30 7.82 5.49
N GLU A 216 26.73 7.30 6.62
CA GLU A 216 26.54 8.01 7.89
C GLU A 216 27.39 9.28 7.90
N SER A 217 26.82 10.40 8.35
CA SER A 217 27.53 11.68 8.43
C SER A 217 28.31 11.78 9.75
N LYS A 218 29.45 12.47 9.71
CA LYS A 218 30.29 12.75 10.89
C LYS A 218 29.60 13.63 11.96
N ALA A 219 28.55 14.37 11.58
CA ALA A 219 27.88 15.35 12.44
C ALA A 219 26.51 14.89 12.99
N ASN A 220 26.26 13.58 13.03
CA ASN A 220 24.93 12.95 13.15
C ASN A 220 24.06 13.22 11.90
N GLY A 221 23.32 12.20 11.44
CA GLY A 221 22.55 12.25 10.19
C GLY A 221 23.11 11.35 9.10
N VAL A 222 22.52 11.44 7.92
CA VAL A 222 22.84 10.62 6.75
C VAL A 222 23.16 11.53 5.56
N GLU A 223 24.28 11.25 4.89
CA GLU A 223 24.66 11.86 3.62
C GLU A 223 24.15 11.01 2.47
N LEU A 224 23.48 11.69 1.53
CA LEU A 224 22.90 11.08 0.33
C LEU A 224 23.63 11.60 -0.89
N GLU A 225 23.94 10.71 -1.82
CA GLU A 225 24.47 11.04 -3.14
C GLU A 225 23.42 10.68 -4.20
N PHE A 226 23.12 11.65 -5.07
CA PHE A 226 22.17 11.50 -6.17
C PHE A 226 22.87 11.73 -7.50
N GLN A 227 22.52 10.91 -8.50
CA GLN A 227 22.78 11.24 -9.89
C GLN A 227 21.61 12.06 -10.43
N VAL A 228 21.90 13.27 -10.91
CA VAL A 228 20.93 14.22 -11.48
C VAL A 228 21.49 14.75 -12.79
N ASN A 229 20.85 14.43 -13.92
CA ASN A 229 21.29 14.84 -15.26
C ASN A 229 22.77 14.53 -15.57
N GLY A 230 23.31 13.44 -15.02
CA GLY A 230 24.71 13.02 -15.19
C GLY A 230 25.68 13.58 -14.16
N GLU A 231 25.25 14.51 -13.30
CA GLU A 231 26.07 15.09 -12.22
C GLU A 231 25.75 14.45 -10.87
N ILE A 232 26.74 14.38 -9.98
CA ILE A 232 26.54 13.96 -8.59
C ILE A 232 26.13 15.17 -7.75
N ARG A 233 25.01 15.05 -7.05
CA ARG A 233 24.53 16.02 -6.06
C ARG A 233 24.46 15.38 -4.69
N SER A 234 24.83 16.13 -3.66
CA SER A 234 24.81 15.65 -2.28
C SER A 234 23.70 16.33 -1.49
N ALA A 235 23.09 15.59 -0.56
CA ALA A 235 22.15 16.12 0.42
C ALA A 235 22.43 15.53 1.81
N LYS A 236 21.85 16.15 2.82
CA LYS A 236 21.90 15.69 4.22
C LYS A 236 20.49 15.63 4.79
N ALA A 237 20.25 14.64 5.65
CA ALA A 237 19.00 14.50 6.39
C ALA A 237 19.25 13.81 7.74
N ASP A 238 18.36 14.03 8.70
CA ASP A 238 18.39 13.32 9.99
C ASP A 238 17.79 11.91 9.87
N LEU A 239 16.88 11.70 8.93
CA LEU A 239 16.24 10.41 8.68
C LEU A 239 16.12 10.16 7.18
N VAL A 240 16.52 8.98 6.72
CA VAL A 240 16.25 8.53 5.35
C VAL A 240 15.16 7.46 5.37
N VAL A 241 14.18 7.59 4.49
CA VAL A 241 13.11 6.60 4.32
C VAL A 241 13.12 6.10 2.88
N GLY A 242 13.46 4.82 2.70
CA GLY A 242 13.33 4.14 1.42
C GLY A 242 11.88 3.82 1.11
N ALA A 243 11.32 4.49 0.10
CA ALA A 243 9.99 4.28 -0.47
C ALA A 243 10.05 4.05 -1.99
N ASP A 244 11.20 3.57 -2.48
CA ASP A 244 11.62 3.49 -3.88
C ASP A 244 11.32 2.13 -4.54
N GLY A 245 10.37 1.40 -3.94
CA GLY A 245 9.73 0.22 -4.53
C GLY A 245 10.52 -1.08 -4.38
N ILE A 246 10.03 -2.14 -5.04
CA ILE A 246 10.57 -3.51 -4.96
C ILE A 246 12.05 -3.64 -5.38
N ARG A 247 12.55 -2.70 -6.19
CA ARG A 247 13.97 -2.59 -6.62
C ARG A 247 14.70 -1.47 -5.87
N SER A 248 14.37 -1.28 -4.59
CA SER A 248 14.90 -0.23 -3.73
C SER A 248 16.42 -0.13 -3.79
N SER A 249 16.92 1.06 -4.12
CA SER A 249 18.32 1.43 -4.03
C SER A 249 18.75 1.58 -2.58
N VAL A 250 17.87 2.07 -1.70
CA VAL A 250 18.15 2.13 -0.26
C VAL A 250 18.44 0.74 0.30
N ARG A 251 17.58 -0.25 -0.01
CA ARG A 251 17.77 -1.66 0.37
C ARG A 251 19.07 -2.21 -0.20
N ARG A 252 19.34 -1.98 -1.49
CA ARG A 252 20.57 -2.46 -2.15
C ARG A 252 21.84 -1.90 -1.50
N LEU A 253 21.86 -0.60 -1.19
CA LEU A 253 23.04 0.07 -0.63
C LEU A 253 23.35 -0.36 0.81
N LEU A 254 22.34 -0.70 1.62
CA LEU A 254 22.53 -0.99 3.05
C LEU A 254 22.50 -2.48 3.40
N ILE A 255 21.68 -3.27 2.70
CA ILE A 255 21.49 -4.71 2.98
C ILE A 255 22.25 -5.57 1.96
N GLY A 256 22.34 -5.11 0.71
CA GLY A 256 22.88 -5.88 -0.41
C GLY A 256 21.85 -6.84 -1.02
N ASP A 257 21.89 -7.02 -2.34
CA ASP A 257 20.94 -7.90 -3.04
C ASP A 257 21.21 -9.40 -2.78
N ASP A 258 22.46 -9.79 -2.44
CA ASP A 258 22.80 -11.19 -2.15
C ASP A 258 22.16 -11.70 -0.86
N ARG A 259 22.04 -10.84 0.17
CA ARG A 259 21.45 -11.20 1.46
C ARG A 259 19.95 -11.31 1.42
N ASN A 260 19.31 -10.60 0.49
CA ASN A 260 17.86 -10.59 0.40
C ASN A 260 17.40 -10.31 -1.03
N PRO A 261 17.56 -11.27 -1.96
CA PRO A 261 17.30 -11.06 -3.38
C PRO A 261 15.79 -10.98 -3.68
N LEU A 262 15.46 -10.56 -4.91
CA LEU A 262 14.13 -10.77 -5.46
C LEU A 262 13.84 -12.26 -5.57
N ARG A 263 12.67 -12.68 -5.10
CA ARG A 263 12.21 -14.05 -5.20
C ARG A 263 11.09 -14.14 -6.23
N TYR A 264 11.34 -14.87 -7.31
CA TYR A 264 10.35 -15.11 -8.34
C TYR A 264 9.25 -16.05 -7.82
N LEU A 265 7.99 -15.70 -8.07
CA LEU A 265 6.83 -16.45 -7.59
C LEU A 265 6.25 -17.44 -8.62
N GLY A 266 7.02 -17.79 -9.64
CA GLY A 266 6.66 -18.86 -10.58
C GLY A 266 5.60 -18.49 -11.62
N CYS A 267 5.20 -17.22 -11.71
CA CYS A 267 4.16 -16.77 -12.63
C CYS A 267 4.45 -15.39 -13.23
N ILE A 268 3.81 -15.15 -14.37
CA ILE A 268 3.74 -13.83 -15.02
C ILE A 268 2.34 -13.25 -14.82
N VAL A 269 2.27 -11.92 -14.80
CA VAL A 269 1.01 -11.16 -14.90
C VAL A 269 1.02 -10.33 -16.17
N ILE A 270 -0.10 -10.35 -16.89
CA ILE A 270 -0.41 -9.48 -18.03
C ILE A 270 -1.63 -8.65 -17.65
N LEU A 271 -1.54 -7.33 -17.81
CA LEU A 271 -2.62 -6.40 -17.54
C LEU A 271 -3.02 -5.68 -18.82
N GLY A 272 -4.30 -5.33 -18.92
CA GLY A 272 -4.79 -4.39 -19.91
C GLY A 272 -5.94 -3.54 -19.40
N ILE A 273 -6.06 -2.33 -19.94
CA ILE A 273 -7.15 -1.40 -19.66
C ILE A 273 -7.93 -1.19 -20.95
N CYS A 274 -9.23 -1.52 -20.92
CA CYS A 274 -10.11 -1.44 -22.06
C CYS A 274 -11.19 -0.36 -21.82
N PRO A 275 -11.24 0.70 -22.65
CA PRO A 275 -12.37 1.63 -22.63
C PRO A 275 -13.67 0.90 -23.01
N LEU A 276 -14.74 1.12 -22.23
CA LEU A 276 -16.04 0.47 -22.48
C LEU A 276 -16.64 0.91 -23.83
N GLU A 277 -16.36 2.14 -24.27
CA GLU A 277 -16.76 2.65 -25.59
C GLU A 277 -16.16 1.87 -26.77
N SER A 278 -15.05 1.15 -26.55
CA SER A 278 -14.42 0.29 -27.56
C SER A 278 -15.15 -1.05 -27.72
N LEU A 279 -16.06 -1.41 -26.81
CA LEU A 279 -16.85 -2.64 -26.81
C LEU A 279 -18.21 -2.45 -27.49
N LYS A 280 -18.24 -1.76 -28.63
CA LYS A 280 -19.49 -1.44 -29.35
C LYS A 280 -20.26 -2.72 -29.68
N GLY A 281 -21.52 -2.79 -29.28
CA GLY A 281 -22.40 -3.94 -29.54
C GLY A 281 -22.27 -5.10 -28.55
N VAL A 282 -21.38 -5.00 -27.55
CA VAL A 282 -21.27 -6.00 -26.47
C VAL A 282 -22.15 -5.56 -25.31
N SER A 283 -23.22 -6.31 -25.05
CA SER A 283 -24.06 -6.14 -23.86
C SER A 283 -23.80 -7.28 -22.89
N SER A 284 -23.36 -6.97 -21.67
CA SER A 284 -23.12 -7.96 -20.62
C SER A 284 -23.42 -7.40 -19.25
N SER A 285 -24.07 -8.19 -18.40
CA SER A 285 -24.30 -7.84 -16.99
C SER A 285 -23.01 -7.72 -16.17
N LEU A 286 -21.87 -8.18 -16.72
CA LEU A 286 -20.54 -8.07 -16.12
C LEU A 286 -19.88 -6.70 -16.39
N LEU A 287 -20.44 -5.88 -17.29
CA LEU A 287 -19.90 -4.59 -17.73
C LEU A 287 -20.74 -3.40 -17.20
N ASP A 288 -21.16 -3.47 -15.94
CA ASP A 288 -22.02 -2.47 -15.29
C ASP A 288 -21.25 -1.43 -14.45
N SER A 289 -19.93 -1.36 -14.64
CA SER A 289 -18.99 -0.53 -13.87
C SER A 289 -19.04 -0.75 -12.35
N ALA A 290 -19.61 -1.86 -11.87
CA ALA A 290 -19.70 -2.19 -10.45
C ALA A 290 -19.41 -3.68 -10.15
N THR A 291 -19.30 -4.51 -11.18
CA THR A 291 -19.04 -5.94 -11.08
C THR A 291 -17.57 -6.24 -11.25
N VAL A 292 -17.03 -6.96 -10.27
CA VAL A 292 -15.74 -7.62 -10.36
C VAL A 292 -15.99 -9.07 -10.73
N PHE A 293 -15.25 -9.62 -11.67
CA PHE A 293 -15.35 -11.04 -11.97
C PHE A 293 -14.00 -11.68 -12.23
N GLN A 294 -13.95 -12.99 -12.06
CA GLN A 294 -12.77 -13.77 -12.37
C GLN A 294 -13.16 -15.09 -13.03
N THR A 295 -12.29 -15.56 -13.90
CA THR A 295 -12.43 -16.84 -14.62
C THR A 295 -11.10 -17.57 -14.55
N ALA A 296 -11.14 -18.85 -14.26
CA ALA A 296 -9.94 -19.67 -14.13
C ALA A 296 -10.20 -21.11 -14.57
N ASN A 297 -9.14 -21.84 -14.89
CA ASN A 297 -9.16 -23.25 -15.31
C ASN A 297 -8.20 -24.13 -14.50
N GLY A 298 -7.77 -23.66 -13.33
CA GLY A 298 -6.75 -24.34 -12.52
C GLY A 298 -5.30 -24.04 -12.92
N THR A 299 -5.05 -23.36 -14.03
CA THR A 299 -3.68 -22.94 -14.46
C THR A 299 -3.63 -21.45 -14.77
N GLU A 300 -4.46 -20.98 -15.69
CA GLU A 300 -4.66 -19.57 -15.97
C GLU A 300 -5.77 -19.00 -15.08
N ARG A 301 -5.61 -17.73 -14.72
CA ARG A 301 -6.64 -16.93 -14.08
C ARG A 301 -6.71 -15.55 -14.70
N ILE A 302 -7.89 -15.15 -15.13
CA ILE A 302 -8.18 -13.75 -15.47
C ILE A 302 -9.05 -13.13 -14.38
N TYR A 303 -8.66 -11.93 -13.95
CA TYR A 303 -9.40 -11.11 -13.00
C TYR A 303 -9.74 -9.78 -13.66
N MET A 304 -11.00 -9.38 -13.61
CA MET A 304 -11.50 -8.17 -14.23
C MET A 304 -12.22 -7.31 -13.20
N MET A 305 -11.96 -6.00 -13.24
CA MET A 305 -12.58 -5.03 -12.34
C MET A 305 -12.77 -3.68 -13.05
N PRO A 306 -13.76 -2.89 -12.65
CA PRO A 306 -13.87 -1.50 -13.08
C PRO A 306 -12.57 -0.76 -12.80
N TYR A 307 -12.05 -0.05 -13.80
CA TYR A 307 -10.86 0.80 -13.67
C TYR A 307 -11.27 2.25 -13.44
N THR A 308 -12.21 2.73 -14.25
CA THR A 308 -12.99 3.97 -14.07
C THR A 308 -14.47 3.65 -14.34
N SER A 309 -15.35 4.64 -14.29
CA SER A 309 -16.75 4.48 -14.72
C SER A 309 -16.89 4.09 -16.19
N GLU A 310 -15.87 4.35 -17.00
CA GLU A 310 -15.87 4.22 -18.47
C GLU A 310 -14.86 3.18 -18.98
N SER A 311 -14.18 2.45 -18.10
CA SER A 311 -13.17 1.49 -18.51
C SER A 311 -13.04 0.32 -17.55
N ILE A 312 -12.63 -0.83 -18.07
CA ILE A 312 -12.40 -2.07 -17.32
C ILE A 312 -10.92 -2.45 -17.38
N MET A 313 -10.35 -2.87 -16.25
CA MET A 313 -9.03 -3.48 -16.21
C MET A 313 -9.18 -4.99 -16.17
N TRP A 314 -8.39 -5.69 -16.98
CA TRP A 314 -8.20 -7.13 -16.87
C TRP A 314 -6.76 -7.44 -16.46
N GLN A 315 -6.59 -8.52 -15.70
CA GLN A 315 -5.33 -9.05 -15.23
C GLN A 315 -5.33 -10.56 -15.44
N LEU A 316 -4.59 -11.03 -16.44
CA LEU A 316 -4.31 -12.43 -16.67
C LEU A 316 -3.03 -12.84 -15.93
N SER A 317 -3.07 -13.96 -15.22
CA SER A 317 -1.90 -14.57 -14.60
C SER A 317 -1.84 -16.07 -14.86
N PHE A 318 -0.63 -16.59 -15.03
CA PHE A 318 -0.39 -18.02 -15.25
C PHE A 318 1.05 -18.42 -14.91
N PRO A 319 1.30 -19.70 -14.56
CA PRO A 319 2.63 -20.23 -14.33
C PRO A 319 3.53 -20.10 -15.56
N MET A 320 4.77 -19.67 -15.35
CA MET A 320 5.78 -19.51 -16.40
C MET A 320 7.17 -19.52 -15.76
N SER A 321 8.18 -20.09 -16.43
CA SER A 321 9.55 -20.01 -15.91
C SER A 321 10.03 -18.56 -15.88
N GLU A 322 10.94 -18.21 -14.98
CA GLU A 322 11.41 -16.83 -14.85
C GLU A 322 12.07 -16.33 -16.16
N LYS A 323 12.83 -17.20 -16.83
CA LYS A 323 13.49 -16.90 -18.10
C LYS A 323 12.48 -16.54 -19.18
N GLU A 324 11.44 -17.36 -19.37
CA GLU A 324 10.39 -17.11 -20.35
C GLU A 324 9.57 -15.86 -20.01
N ALA A 325 9.26 -15.65 -18.73
CA ALA A 325 8.50 -14.48 -18.29
C ALA A 325 9.25 -13.17 -18.54
N LYS A 326 10.58 -13.16 -18.31
CA LYS A 326 11.44 -12.02 -18.66
C LYS A 326 11.47 -11.79 -20.17
N VAL A 327 11.62 -12.84 -20.98
CA VAL A 327 11.60 -12.71 -22.45
C VAL A 327 10.27 -12.13 -22.92
N LEU A 328 9.14 -12.70 -22.47
CA LEU A 328 7.81 -12.24 -22.88
C LEU A 328 7.54 -10.79 -22.46
N SER A 329 7.95 -10.38 -21.25
CA SER A 329 7.84 -9.00 -20.78
C SER A 329 8.64 -8.02 -21.65
N VAL A 330 9.86 -8.40 -22.07
CA VAL A 330 10.73 -7.57 -22.94
C VAL A 330 10.21 -7.47 -24.38
N LEU A 331 9.53 -8.50 -24.90
CA LEU A 331 8.88 -8.45 -26.23
C LEU A 331 7.77 -7.39 -26.32
N GLY A 332 7.28 -6.90 -25.17
CA GLY A 332 6.43 -5.74 -25.09
C GLY A 332 4.94 -6.00 -25.33
N PRO A 333 4.14 -4.92 -25.40
CA PRO A 333 2.68 -5.00 -25.27
C PRO A 333 1.98 -5.86 -26.32
N LYS A 334 2.46 -5.84 -27.57
CA LYS A 334 1.90 -6.64 -28.68
C LYS A 334 2.03 -8.14 -28.42
N ALA A 335 3.19 -8.61 -27.97
CA ALA A 335 3.43 -10.01 -27.66
C ALA A 335 2.60 -10.46 -26.44
N LEU A 336 2.53 -9.61 -25.43
CA LEU A 336 1.71 -9.82 -24.24
C LEU A 336 0.22 -9.95 -24.56
N LYS A 337 -0.32 -9.03 -25.38
CA LYS A 337 -1.72 -9.09 -25.84
C LYS A 337 -1.99 -10.37 -26.64
N LYS A 338 -1.10 -10.73 -27.56
CA LYS A 338 -1.21 -11.97 -28.35
C LYS A 338 -1.23 -13.22 -27.47
N GLU A 339 -0.37 -13.27 -26.46
CA GLU A 339 -0.33 -14.39 -25.52
C GLU A 339 -1.59 -14.46 -24.65
N ALA A 340 -2.12 -13.32 -24.21
CA ALA A 340 -3.38 -13.26 -23.48
C ALA A 340 -4.55 -13.79 -24.32
N LEU A 341 -4.70 -13.31 -25.57
CA LEU A 341 -5.72 -13.78 -26.50
C LEU A 341 -5.61 -15.29 -26.79
N ARG A 342 -4.39 -15.82 -26.94
CA ARG A 342 -4.16 -17.24 -27.19
C ARG A 342 -4.67 -18.13 -26.06
N ARG A 343 -4.51 -17.68 -24.81
CA ARG A 343 -4.84 -18.45 -23.61
C ARG A 343 -6.30 -18.35 -23.15
N THR A 344 -6.98 -17.27 -23.50
CA THR A 344 -8.27 -16.90 -22.89
C THR A 344 -9.43 -16.90 -23.89
N LYS A 345 -9.49 -17.93 -24.74
CA LYS A 345 -10.67 -18.24 -25.58
C LYS A 345 -11.80 -18.80 -24.71
N TRP A 346 -12.27 -18.00 -23.77
CA TRP A 346 -13.24 -18.35 -22.74
C TRP A 346 -14.57 -17.63 -23.02
N HIS A 347 -15.52 -17.77 -22.09
CA HIS A 347 -16.84 -17.16 -22.19
C HIS A 347 -16.81 -15.63 -22.39
N ASP A 348 -17.88 -15.13 -23.00
CA ASP A 348 -18.10 -13.69 -23.17
C ASP A 348 -18.25 -12.97 -21.82
N PRO A 349 -17.77 -11.71 -21.69
CA PRO A 349 -17.20 -10.86 -22.73
C PRO A 349 -15.65 -10.88 -22.78
N ILE A 350 -14.98 -11.94 -22.29
CA ILE A 350 -13.51 -11.95 -22.13
C ILE A 350 -12.78 -11.75 -23.47
N PRO A 351 -13.07 -12.53 -24.54
CA PRO A 351 -12.40 -12.34 -25.83
C PRO A 351 -12.57 -10.92 -26.38
N GLN A 352 -13.79 -10.37 -26.31
CA GLN A 352 -14.12 -9.03 -26.82
C GLN A 352 -13.35 -7.95 -26.08
N ILE A 353 -13.24 -8.05 -24.74
CA ILE A 353 -12.45 -7.13 -23.93
C ILE A 353 -10.99 -7.14 -24.38
N LEU A 354 -10.39 -8.32 -24.53
CA LEU A 354 -8.99 -8.45 -24.88
C LEU A 354 -8.73 -7.98 -26.32
N GLU A 355 -9.62 -8.28 -27.26
CA GLU A 355 -9.50 -7.83 -28.65
C GLU A 355 -9.57 -6.31 -28.77
N ALA A 356 -10.54 -5.67 -28.09
CA ALA A 356 -10.73 -4.22 -28.09
C ALA A 356 -9.65 -3.46 -27.30
N THR A 357 -8.95 -4.11 -26.36
CA THR A 357 -7.88 -3.47 -25.57
C THR A 357 -6.74 -3.03 -26.49
N GLN A 358 -6.46 -1.73 -26.56
CA GLN A 358 -5.35 -1.22 -27.38
C GLN A 358 -4.00 -1.75 -26.88
N GLU A 359 -3.07 -2.07 -27.79
CA GLU A 359 -1.75 -2.61 -27.42
C GLU A 359 -1.01 -1.66 -26.46
N ALA A 360 -1.11 -0.34 -26.65
CA ALA A 360 -0.49 0.65 -25.77
C ALA A 360 -0.99 0.60 -24.31
N GLN A 361 -2.16 0.00 -24.07
CA GLN A 361 -2.76 -0.18 -22.74
C GLN A 361 -2.44 -1.55 -22.13
N VAL A 362 -1.61 -2.36 -22.79
CA VAL A 362 -1.19 -3.68 -22.29
C VAL A 362 0.20 -3.60 -21.67
N SER A 363 0.37 -4.24 -20.53
CA SER A 363 1.66 -4.39 -19.87
C SER A 363 1.78 -5.76 -19.21
N GLY A 364 2.99 -6.16 -18.84
CA GLY A 364 3.18 -7.43 -18.16
C GLY A 364 4.55 -7.58 -17.56
N TYR A 365 4.61 -8.30 -16.45
CA TYR A 365 5.83 -8.45 -15.66
C TYR A 365 5.87 -9.81 -14.95
N PRO A 366 7.08 -10.39 -14.78
CA PRO A 366 7.26 -11.53 -13.88
C PRO A 366 6.95 -11.11 -12.44
N VAL A 367 6.24 -11.96 -11.71
CA VAL A 367 5.82 -11.64 -10.34
C VAL A 367 6.94 -11.99 -9.36
N TYR A 368 7.31 -11.00 -8.55
CA TYR A 368 8.30 -11.15 -7.50
C TYR A 368 7.76 -10.71 -6.15
N ASP A 369 8.32 -11.27 -5.10
CA ASP A 369 8.34 -10.69 -3.77
C ASP A 369 9.78 -10.68 -3.25
N ARG A 370 9.93 -10.49 -1.93
CA ARG A 370 11.18 -10.74 -1.22
C ARG A 370 10.89 -11.42 0.10
N GLU A 371 11.91 -12.05 0.66
CA GLU A 371 11.85 -12.54 2.03
C GLU A 371 11.61 -11.38 3.01
N LEU A 372 10.91 -11.70 4.10
CA LEU A 372 10.58 -10.73 5.14
C LEU A 372 11.85 -10.18 5.77
N LEU A 373 11.86 -8.87 5.99
CA LEU A 373 12.88 -8.23 6.82
C LEU A 373 12.70 -8.67 8.27
N THR A 374 13.81 -8.76 9.00
CA THR A 374 13.80 -9.05 10.44
C THR A 374 14.13 -7.80 11.26
N PRO A 375 13.69 -7.72 12.52
CA PRO A 375 14.05 -6.62 13.41
C PRO A 375 15.56 -6.44 13.56
N GLU A 376 16.33 -7.53 13.57
CA GLU A 376 17.79 -7.51 13.70
C GLU A 376 18.44 -6.86 12.49
N LEU A 377 17.95 -7.18 11.28
CA LEU A 377 18.45 -6.58 10.05
C LEU A 377 18.09 -5.08 9.97
N LEU A 378 16.90 -4.68 10.39
CA LEU A 378 16.51 -3.27 10.40
C LEU A 378 17.30 -2.45 11.43
N GLN A 379 17.69 -3.06 12.56
CA GLN A 379 18.52 -2.41 13.58
C GLN A 379 19.90 -1.99 13.06
N THR A 380 20.45 -2.66 12.04
CA THR A 380 21.75 -2.31 11.47
C THR A 380 21.70 -1.12 10.51
N LEU A 381 20.52 -0.59 10.18
CA LEU A 381 20.35 0.48 9.18
C LEU A 381 20.55 1.90 9.73
N GLY A 382 20.98 2.05 10.99
CA GLY A 382 21.26 3.36 11.59
C GLY A 382 20.05 4.29 11.53
N GLN A 383 20.22 5.48 10.94
CA GLN A 383 19.15 6.49 10.77
C GLN A 383 18.39 6.32 9.45
N VAL A 384 18.29 5.08 8.95
CA VAL A 384 17.53 4.73 7.75
C VAL A 384 16.44 3.73 8.09
N THR A 385 15.28 3.84 7.45
CA THR A 385 14.21 2.83 7.49
C THR A 385 13.59 2.66 6.09
N LEU A 386 12.68 1.71 5.95
CA LEU A 386 12.02 1.36 4.70
C LEU A 386 10.50 1.33 4.89
N LEU A 387 9.73 1.63 3.84
CA LEU A 387 8.28 1.45 3.81
C LEU A 387 7.76 0.96 2.46
N GLY A 388 6.51 0.48 2.44
CA GLY A 388 5.90 -0.03 1.21
C GLY A 388 6.71 -1.16 0.59
N ASP A 389 6.72 -1.23 -0.74
CA ASP A 389 7.42 -2.29 -1.49
C ASP A 389 8.96 -2.30 -1.29
N ALA A 390 9.56 -1.22 -0.76
CA ALA A 390 10.98 -1.25 -0.39
C ALA A 390 11.22 -2.10 0.87
N ALA A 391 10.24 -2.15 1.78
CA ALA A 391 10.26 -2.96 2.99
C ALA A 391 9.67 -4.36 2.77
N HIS A 392 8.42 -4.43 2.31
CA HIS A 392 7.59 -5.64 2.27
C HIS A 392 6.91 -5.83 0.90
N PRO A 393 7.69 -5.97 -0.20
CA PRO A 393 7.11 -6.19 -1.52
C PRO A 393 6.30 -7.49 -1.54
N MET A 394 5.15 -7.46 -2.21
CA MET A 394 4.22 -8.59 -2.27
C MET A 394 3.59 -8.71 -3.66
N SER A 395 3.13 -9.90 -4.00
CA SER A 395 2.42 -10.14 -5.26
C SER A 395 1.12 -9.31 -5.37
N PRO A 396 0.58 -9.07 -6.57
CA PRO A 396 -0.61 -8.23 -6.73
C PRO A 396 -1.92 -8.94 -6.30
N PHE A 397 -1.89 -10.24 -6.02
CA PHE A 397 -3.09 -11.09 -5.92
C PHE A 397 -4.02 -10.78 -4.73
N LYS A 398 -3.54 -10.08 -3.69
CA LYS A 398 -4.35 -9.68 -2.52
C LYS A 398 -4.70 -8.19 -2.49
N GLY A 399 -4.16 -7.39 -3.42
CA GLY A 399 -4.36 -5.93 -3.46
C GLY A 399 -3.88 -5.19 -2.21
N GLN A 400 -2.87 -5.70 -1.49
CA GLN A 400 -2.47 -5.15 -0.18
C GLN A 400 -1.31 -4.14 -0.23
N GLY A 401 -0.41 -4.19 -1.24
CA GLY A 401 0.82 -3.39 -1.24
C GLY A 401 0.60 -1.90 -0.98
N ALA A 402 -0.21 -1.24 -1.82
CA ALA A 402 -0.54 0.18 -1.65
C ALA A 402 -1.27 0.46 -0.32
N ASN A 403 -2.17 -0.42 0.11
CA ASN A 403 -2.87 -0.28 1.39
C ASN A 403 -1.88 -0.29 2.57
N GLN A 404 -0.86 -1.16 2.55
CA GLN A 404 0.16 -1.20 3.58
C GLN A 404 1.07 0.03 3.52
N ALA A 405 1.50 0.45 2.33
CA ALA A 405 2.34 1.65 2.16
C ALA A 405 1.68 2.93 2.72
N LEU A 406 0.36 3.10 2.52
CA LEU A 406 -0.41 4.21 3.10
C LEU A 406 -0.44 4.16 4.63
N LEU A 407 -0.58 2.95 5.20
CA LEU A 407 -0.55 2.75 6.65
C LEU A 407 0.84 3.01 7.23
N ASP A 408 1.90 2.56 6.55
CA ASP A 408 3.29 2.78 6.97
C ASP A 408 3.60 4.28 7.04
N ALA A 409 3.28 5.01 5.96
CA ALA A 409 3.47 6.46 5.85
C ALA A 409 2.81 7.21 7.03
N LEU A 410 1.54 6.89 7.30
CA LEU A 410 0.79 7.52 8.38
C LEU A 410 1.27 7.08 9.78
N SER A 411 1.69 5.82 9.94
CA SER A 411 2.23 5.28 11.18
C SER A 411 3.55 5.96 11.53
N LEU A 412 4.48 6.05 10.58
CA LEU A 412 5.80 6.68 10.75
C LEU A 412 5.67 8.17 11.09
N ALA A 413 4.91 8.94 10.31
CA ALA A 413 4.72 10.37 10.57
C ALA A 413 4.06 10.65 11.93
N ARG A 414 3.09 9.81 12.35
CA ARG A 414 2.50 9.91 13.70
C ARG A 414 3.50 9.57 14.80
N SER A 415 4.38 8.60 14.58
CA SER A 415 5.42 8.22 15.54
C SER A 415 6.47 9.32 15.70
N ILE A 416 6.95 9.92 14.61
CA ILE A 416 7.83 11.10 14.63
C ILE A 416 7.14 12.24 15.40
N HIS A 417 5.91 12.57 15.00
CA HIS A 417 5.17 13.67 15.61
C HIS A 417 5.02 13.54 17.13
N ARG A 418 4.76 12.31 17.61
CA ARG A 418 4.52 12.03 19.03
C ARG A 418 5.80 12.00 19.84
N ASN A 419 6.85 11.38 19.31
CA ASN A 419 8.03 11.03 20.09
C ASN A 419 9.16 12.06 19.98
N CYS A 420 9.06 13.04 19.07
CA CYS A 420 10.09 14.08 18.89
C CYS A 420 9.69 15.49 19.40
N LYS A 421 8.49 15.68 19.97
CA LYS A 421 7.86 17.00 20.18
C LYS A 421 8.28 17.77 21.45
N TYR A 422 9.10 17.20 22.34
CA TYR A 422 9.46 17.81 23.62
C TYR A 422 10.92 17.47 23.96
N LEU A 423 11.74 18.50 24.19
CA LEU A 423 13.10 18.43 24.76
C LEU A 423 14.04 17.43 24.06
N SER A 424 14.60 17.79 22.89
CA SER A 424 15.86 17.31 22.22
C SER A 424 16.30 15.83 22.29
N GLN A 425 15.58 14.94 22.94
CA GLN A 425 16.04 13.59 23.28
C GLN A 425 16.13 12.73 22.03
N TRP A 426 15.47 13.04 20.91
CA TRP A 426 15.72 12.27 19.69
C TRP A 426 17.10 12.57 19.06
N ARG A 427 17.65 13.78 19.29
CA ARG A 427 19.03 14.12 18.90
C ARG A 427 20.07 13.41 19.77
N GLU A 428 19.72 13.11 21.03
CA GLU A 428 20.59 12.46 22.02
C GLU A 428 20.39 10.93 22.10
N ALA A 429 19.14 10.46 22.28
CA ALA A 429 18.70 9.07 22.40
C ALA A 429 18.51 8.34 21.06
N ARG A 430 18.92 8.94 19.94
CA ARG A 430 18.88 8.40 18.57
C ARG A 430 17.45 8.09 18.07
N LEU A 431 17.15 8.46 16.82
CA LEU A 431 15.84 8.21 16.17
C LEU A 431 15.41 6.73 16.16
N ARG A 432 16.38 5.82 16.15
CA ARG A 432 16.13 4.39 16.12
C ARG A 432 15.39 3.89 17.36
N GLU A 433 15.80 4.33 18.54
CA GLU A 433 15.22 3.90 19.82
C GLU A 433 13.88 4.57 20.08
N THR A 434 13.76 5.84 19.69
CA THR A 434 12.58 6.66 19.99
C THR A 434 11.45 6.51 18.97
N VAL A 435 11.75 6.19 17.71
CA VAL A 435 10.78 6.15 16.61
C VAL A 435 10.84 4.85 15.82
N LEU A 436 12.00 4.51 15.27
CA LEU A 436 12.06 3.50 14.19
C LEU A 436 11.79 2.10 14.69
N LYS A 437 12.32 1.70 15.86
CA LYS A 437 12.11 0.36 16.42
C LYS A 437 10.62 0.02 16.57
N ASP A 438 9.84 0.90 17.18
CA ASP A 438 8.41 0.69 17.39
C ASP A 438 7.63 0.69 16.07
N PHE A 439 7.99 1.60 15.15
CA PHE A 439 7.38 1.67 13.82
C PHE A 439 7.64 0.38 13.01
N GLU A 440 8.88 -0.07 12.99
CA GLU A 440 9.30 -1.23 12.20
C GLU A 440 8.73 -2.52 12.75
N LEU A 441 8.70 -2.71 14.07
CA LEU A 441 8.05 -3.87 14.68
C LEU A 441 6.57 -3.95 14.32
N GLU A 442 5.84 -2.82 14.40
CA GLU A 442 4.44 -2.76 14.00
C GLU A 442 4.26 -3.03 12.49
N MET A 443 5.10 -2.40 11.66
CA MET A 443 5.08 -2.60 10.21
C MET A 443 5.31 -4.07 9.86
N LEU A 444 6.36 -4.70 10.40
CA LEU A 444 6.71 -6.10 10.15
C LEU A 444 5.59 -7.04 10.59
N GLU A 445 5.07 -6.87 11.81
CA GLU A 445 3.97 -7.69 12.34
C GLU A 445 2.74 -7.63 11.43
N ARG A 446 2.35 -6.40 11.03
CA ARG A 446 1.19 -6.17 10.18
C ARG A 446 1.38 -6.70 8.75
N SER A 447 2.54 -6.46 8.14
CA SER A 447 2.79 -6.76 6.72
C SER A 447 3.19 -8.22 6.48
N ALA A 448 3.79 -8.90 7.47
CA ALA A 448 4.32 -10.26 7.31
C ALA A 448 3.28 -11.25 6.79
N SER A 449 2.09 -11.27 7.41
CA SER A 449 0.98 -12.11 6.96
C SER A 449 0.52 -11.77 5.54
N LYS A 450 0.59 -10.48 5.13
CA LYS A 450 0.16 -10.06 3.80
C LYS A 450 1.11 -10.52 2.71
N VAL A 451 2.42 -10.42 2.96
CA VAL A 451 3.43 -10.93 2.02
C VAL A 451 3.28 -12.44 1.85
N LYS A 452 3.22 -13.19 2.97
CA LYS A 452 3.06 -14.65 2.97
C LYS A 452 1.77 -15.09 2.26
N ASP A 453 0.61 -14.58 2.69
CA ASP A 453 -0.69 -14.91 2.11
C ASP A 453 -0.76 -14.55 0.60
N SER A 454 -0.01 -13.53 0.16
CA SER A 454 0.04 -13.13 -1.26
C SER A 454 0.98 -14.00 -2.08
N ALA A 455 2.09 -14.47 -1.50
CA ALA A 455 2.96 -15.46 -2.14
C ALA A 455 2.24 -16.82 -2.31
N GLU A 456 1.51 -17.26 -1.29
CA GLU A 456 0.64 -18.44 -1.37
C GLU A 456 -0.46 -18.28 -2.41
N ALA A 457 -1.02 -17.07 -2.55
CA ALA A 457 -1.99 -16.77 -3.60
C ALA A 457 -1.43 -16.94 -5.01
N ALA A 458 -0.15 -16.69 -5.23
CA ALA A 458 0.47 -16.97 -6.52
C ALA A 458 0.46 -18.47 -6.86
N LYS A 459 0.41 -19.36 -5.86
CA LYS A 459 0.34 -20.81 -6.06
C LYS A 459 -1.09 -21.29 -6.22
N PHE A 460 -1.96 -21.01 -5.25
CA PHE A 460 -3.30 -21.60 -5.24
C PHE A 460 -4.25 -21.02 -6.28
N LEU A 461 -4.03 -19.78 -6.75
CA LEU A 461 -4.84 -19.20 -7.83
C LEU A 461 -4.56 -19.85 -9.19
N HIS A 462 -3.49 -20.65 -9.28
CA HIS A 462 -3.10 -21.43 -10.44
C HIS A 462 -3.04 -22.93 -10.06
N SER A 463 -4.06 -23.37 -9.32
CA SER A 463 -4.32 -24.79 -9.05
C SER A 463 -5.83 -25.07 -9.05
N GLU A 464 -6.22 -26.34 -9.07
CA GLU A 464 -7.62 -26.81 -9.01
C GLU A 464 -8.45 -26.21 -7.86
N VAL A 465 -7.79 -25.75 -6.79
CA VAL A 465 -8.45 -25.08 -5.65
C VAL A 465 -9.26 -23.85 -6.10
N VAL A 466 -8.85 -23.16 -7.16
CA VAL A 466 -9.55 -21.97 -7.66
C VAL A 466 -10.95 -22.29 -8.21
N LEU A 467 -11.17 -23.55 -8.64
CA LEU A 467 -12.42 -24.06 -9.21
C LEU A 467 -13.43 -24.51 -8.16
N HIS A 468 -13.07 -24.51 -6.88
CA HIS A 468 -13.98 -24.88 -5.81
C HIS A 468 -15.26 -24.03 -5.82
N VAL A 469 -16.42 -24.69 -5.78
CA VAL A 469 -17.73 -24.05 -5.79
C VAL A 469 -18.06 -23.48 -4.42
N GLY A 470 -18.33 -22.17 -4.34
CA GLY A 470 -18.71 -21.55 -3.08
C GLY A 470 -18.80 -20.02 -3.14
N ASP A 471 -19.69 -19.46 -2.33
CA ASP A 471 -20.01 -18.02 -2.29
C ASP A 471 -19.10 -17.23 -1.35
N GLU A 472 -17.79 -17.45 -1.49
CA GLU A 472 -16.79 -16.77 -0.70
C GLU A 472 -15.48 -16.53 -1.46
N PRO A 473 -14.66 -15.55 -1.02
CA PRO A 473 -13.34 -15.35 -1.59
C PRO A 473 -12.49 -16.63 -1.49
N ARG A 474 -11.91 -17.07 -2.62
CA ARG A 474 -11.17 -18.34 -2.74
C ARG A 474 -10.08 -18.56 -1.68
N GLY A 475 -9.44 -17.49 -1.20
CA GLY A 475 -8.45 -17.58 -0.13
C GLY A 475 -8.99 -17.91 1.27
N ARG A 476 -10.32 -17.93 1.50
CA ARG A 476 -10.92 -18.35 2.78
C ARG A 476 -11.11 -19.86 2.87
N PHE A 477 -11.33 -20.54 1.75
CA PHE A 477 -11.50 -21.99 1.69
C PHE A 477 -10.28 -22.73 2.26
N LEU A 478 -9.07 -22.32 1.84
CA LEU A 478 -7.81 -22.90 2.33
C LEU A 478 -7.68 -22.84 3.86
N LYS A 479 -8.01 -21.69 4.47
CA LYS A 479 -7.92 -21.51 5.93
C LYS A 479 -8.88 -22.39 6.73
N LYS A 480 -9.91 -22.95 6.11
CA LYS A 480 -10.85 -23.88 6.77
C LYS A 480 -10.38 -25.33 6.73
N ASN A 481 -9.51 -25.70 5.79
CA ASN A 481 -9.03 -27.07 5.61
C ASN A 481 -7.63 -27.29 6.22
N ASP A 482 -6.93 -26.22 6.62
CA ASP A 482 -5.70 -26.25 7.42
C ASP A 482 -5.98 -26.25 8.95
N LEU A 483 -7.25 -26.22 9.35
CA LEU A 483 -7.76 -26.37 10.73
C LEU A 483 -8.48 -27.72 10.83
#